data_AF-A0A7J3EN36-F1
#
_entry.id   AF-A0A7J3EN36-F1
#
_cell.length_a   1.000
_cell.length_b   1.000
_cell.length_c   1.000
_cell.angle_alpha   90.00
_cell.angle_beta   90.00
_cell.angle_gamma   90.00
#
_symmetry.space_group_name_H-M   'P 1'
#
loop_
_entity.id
_entity.type
_entity.pdbx_description
1 polymer ?
#
loop_
_entity_poly.entity_id
_entity_poly.type
_entity_poly.pdbx_seq_one_letter_code
_entity_poly.pdbx_strand_id
1 'polypeptide(L)'
;MVVVLILGLIGLTLLLIGAFLEIVGAIGMTRLQGFFNRVHAATVSAIGGSVTPLIGISLLSLTLEELGIRRLYIAGTSLTAALLILILAPAGAHALARAAYKSREVLKSFVYDALEEDERGLRQ
;
A
#
# COMPACT_ATOMS: atom_id res chain seq x y z
N MET A 1 -9.72 -31.32 -5.09
CA MET A 1 -10.76 -30.80 -4.17
C MET A 1 -10.16 -30.07 -2.96
N VAL A 2 -9.42 -30.75 -2.07
CA VAL A 2 -8.89 -30.12 -0.83
C VAL A 2 -7.95 -28.93 -1.10
N VAL A 3 -7.02 -29.07 -2.03
CA VAL A 3 -6.07 -27.99 -2.40
C VAL A 3 -6.79 -26.75 -2.92
N VAL A 4 -7.81 -26.94 -3.75
CA VAL A 4 -8.63 -25.85 -4.32
C VAL A 4 -9.37 -25.10 -3.21
N LEU A 5 -9.93 -25.83 -2.24
CA LEU A 5 -10.59 -25.23 -1.08
C LEU A 5 -9.63 -24.40 -0.22
N ILE A 6 -8.43 -24.92 0.05
CA ILE A 6 -7.41 -24.21 0.84
C ILE A 6 -6.97 -22.93 0.13
N LEU A 7 -6.65 -23.01 -1.16
CA LEU A 7 -6.28 -21.84 -1.96
C LEU A 7 -7.40 -20.79 -2.01
N GLY A 8 -8.65 -21.24 -2.17
CA GLY A 8 -9.81 -20.37 -2.20
C GLY A 8 -10.04 -19.65 -0.87
N LEU A 9 -9.91 -20.37 0.26
CA LEU A 9 -10.07 -19.80 1.59
C LEU A 9 -8.96 -18.78 1.90
N ILE A 10 -7.71 -19.11 1.56
CA ILE A 10 -6.58 -18.18 1.72
C ILE A 10 -6.82 -16.94 0.85
N GLY A 11 -7.15 -17.12 -0.43
CA GLY A 11 -7.40 -16.02 -1.36
C GLY A 11 -8.50 -15.07 -0.88
N LEU A 12 -9.62 -15.63 -0.41
CA LEU A 12 -10.74 -14.86 0.13
C LEU A 12 -10.37 -14.12 1.42
N THR A 13 -9.63 -14.76 2.32
CA THR A 13 -9.19 -14.15 3.58
C THR A 13 -8.27 -12.96 3.32
N LEU A 14 -7.31 -13.11 2.40
CA LEU A 14 -6.42 -12.02 1.98
C LEU A 14 -7.20 -10.87 1.35
N LEU A 15 -8.23 -11.19 0.56
CA LEU A 15 -9.09 -10.18 -0.08
C LEU A 15 -9.85 -9.36 0.96
N LEU A 16 -10.41 -10.02 1.98
CA LEU A 16 -11.12 -9.36 3.08
C LEU A 16 -10.19 -8.51 3.96
N ILE A 17 -9.00 -9.02 4.29
CA ILE A 17 -7.98 -8.25 5.03
C ILE A 17 -7.57 -7.01 4.24
N GLY A 18 -7.33 -7.18 2.93
CA GLY A 18 -7.04 -6.08 2.02
C GLY A 18 -8.12 -5.00 2.02
N ALA A 19 -9.38 -5.41 1.82
CA ALA A 19 -10.51 -4.49 1.82
C ALA A 19 -10.66 -3.75 3.15
N PHE A 20 -10.42 -4.42 4.28
CA PHE A 20 -10.42 -3.78 5.60
C PHE A 20 -9.30 -2.73 5.71
N LEU A 21 -8.07 -3.07 5.29
CA LEU A 21 -6.94 -2.13 5.30
C LEU A 21 -7.17 -0.93 4.39
N GLU A 22 -7.85 -1.11 3.26
CA GLU A 22 -8.20 -0.02 2.34
C GLU A 22 -9.18 0.97 2.99
N ILE A 23 -10.18 0.46 3.71
CA ILE A 23 -11.12 1.29 4.49
C ILE A 23 -10.38 2.04 5.60
N VAL A 24 -9.50 1.35 6.34
CA VAL A 24 -8.69 1.97 7.39
C VAL A 24 -7.78 3.05 6.81
N GLY A 25 -7.16 2.80 5.65
CA GLY A 25 -6.33 3.76 4.93
C GLY A 25 -7.11 5.01 4.49
N ALA A 26 -8.29 4.82 3.92
CA ALA A 26 -9.18 5.92 3.53
C ALA A 26 -9.64 6.76 4.73
N ILE A 27 -10.01 6.11 5.84
CA ILE A 27 -10.34 6.81 7.09
C ILE A 27 -9.11 7.54 7.64
N GLY A 28 -7.94 6.91 7.63
CA GLY A 28 -6.68 7.51 8.07
C GLY A 28 -6.31 8.75 7.27
N MET A 29 -6.49 8.73 5.95
CA MET A 29 -6.21 9.86 5.08
C MET A 29 -7.10 11.09 5.39
N THR A 30 -8.35 10.85 5.80
CA THR A 30 -9.31 11.93 6.12
C THR A 30 -9.20 12.41 7.58
N ARG A 31 -8.90 11.50 8.52
CA ARG A 31 -8.88 11.78 9.97
C ARG A 31 -7.53 12.26 10.49
N LEU A 32 -6.42 11.82 9.90
CA LEU A 32 -5.09 12.21 10.40
C LEU A 32 -4.77 13.67 10.07
N GLN A 33 -4.25 14.35 11.09
CA GLN A 33 -3.75 15.72 10.99
C GLN A 33 -2.29 15.72 10.56
N GLY A 34 -1.92 16.65 9.69
CA GLY A 34 -0.57 16.75 9.15
C GLY A 34 -0.35 15.92 7.88
N PHE A 35 0.42 16.46 6.94
CA PHE A 35 0.70 15.85 5.65
C PHE A 35 1.40 14.48 5.78
N PHE A 36 2.44 14.38 6.61
CA PHE A 36 3.23 13.15 6.73
C PHE A 36 2.42 12.00 7.32
N ASN A 37 1.52 12.29 8.26
CA ASN A 37 0.60 11.29 8.81
C ASN A 37 -0.40 10.81 7.73
N ARG A 38 -0.86 11.71 6.85
CA ARG A 38 -1.71 11.34 5.70
C ARG A 38 -0.96 10.51 4.67
N VAL A 39 0.31 10.83 4.40
CA VAL A 39 1.17 10.02 3.52
C VAL A 39 1.37 8.63 4.12
N HIS A 40 1.56 8.51 5.43
CA HIS A 40 1.64 7.22 6.10
C HIS A 40 0.34 6.40 5.91
N ALA A 41 -0.83 6.98 6.19
CA ALA A 41 -2.11 6.31 5.94
C ALA A 41 -2.30 5.93 4.47
N ALA A 42 -1.88 6.79 3.52
CA ALA A 42 -1.92 6.49 2.10
C ALA A 42 -1.07 5.26 1.75
N THR A 43 0.13 5.12 2.33
CA THR A 43 1.00 3.95 2.12
C THR A 43 0.45 2.67 2.74
N VAL A 44 -0.23 2.75 3.89
CA VAL A 44 -0.92 1.60 4.50
C VAL A 44 -2.03 1.10 3.58
N SER A 45 -2.79 2.01 2.97
CA SER A 45 -3.80 1.68 1.95
C SER A 45 -3.14 1.08 0.69
N ALA A 46 -2.18 1.78 0.09
CA ALA A 46 -1.57 1.36 -1.16
C ALA A 46 -0.85 0.00 -1.04
N ILE A 47 -0.07 -0.21 0.02
CA ILE A 47 0.66 -1.47 0.21
C ILE A 47 -0.28 -2.52 0.83
N GLY A 48 -0.76 -2.29 2.05
CA GLY A 48 -1.57 -3.28 2.76
C GLY A 48 -2.92 -3.52 2.10
N GLY A 49 -3.61 -2.45 1.71
CA GLY A 49 -4.94 -2.49 1.12
C GLY A 49 -4.99 -2.88 -0.35
N SER A 50 -3.93 -2.68 -1.15
CA SER A 50 -3.92 -3.11 -2.56
C SER A 50 -3.07 -4.36 -2.85
N VAL A 51 -1.90 -4.55 -2.22
CA VAL A 51 -1.03 -5.72 -2.47
C VAL A 51 -1.65 -7.00 -1.91
N THR A 52 -2.16 -6.96 -0.67
CA THR A 52 -2.78 -8.12 -0.01
C THR A 52 -3.95 -8.72 -0.81
N PRO A 53 -4.97 -7.94 -1.25
CA PRO A 53 -6.06 -8.50 -2.02
C PRO A 53 -5.64 -8.88 -3.44
N LEU A 54 -4.64 -8.23 -4.06
CA LEU A 54 -4.13 -8.66 -5.37
C LEU A 54 -3.47 -10.03 -5.31
N ILE A 55 -2.72 -10.33 -4.23
CA ILE A 55 -2.22 -11.69 -3.98
C ILE A 55 -3.40 -12.65 -3.75
N GLY A 56 -4.41 -12.23 -2.99
CA GLY A 56 -5.63 -13.00 -2.77
C GLY A 56 -6.39 -13.34 -4.06
N ILE A 57 -6.56 -12.37 -4.97
CA ILE A 57 -7.17 -12.53 -6.29
C ILE A 57 -6.34 -13.48 -7.15
N SER A 58 -5.01 -13.37 -7.11
CA SER A 58 -4.13 -14.26 -7.84
C SER A 58 -4.34 -15.71 -7.46
N LEU A 59 -4.39 -16.01 -6.16
CA LEU A 59 -4.66 -17.36 -5.64
C LEU A 59 -6.09 -17.82 -5.93
N LEU A 60 -7.09 -16.94 -5.72
CA LEU A 60 -8.49 -17.27 -5.94
C LEU A 60 -8.77 -17.58 -7.41
N SER A 61 -8.16 -16.85 -8.35
CA SER A 61 -8.32 -17.07 -9.79
C SER A 61 -7.92 -18.49 -10.20
N LEU A 62 -6.86 -19.04 -9.60
CA LEU A 62 -6.39 -20.41 -9.88
C LEU A 62 -7.40 -21.49 -9.47
N THR A 63 -8.32 -21.18 -8.55
CA THR A 63 -9.35 -22.11 -8.08
C THR A 63 -10.59 -22.16 -8.98
N LEU A 64 -10.77 -21.16 -9.86
CA LEU A 64 -11.94 -21.04 -10.70
C LEU A 64 -11.71 -21.73 -12.05
N GLU A 65 -12.15 -22.99 -12.17
CA GLU A 65 -11.97 -23.79 -13.39
C GLU A 65 -12.74 -23.23 -14.59
N GLU A 66 -13.89 -22.59 -14.35
CA GLU A 66 -14.74 -21.92 -15.36
C GLU A 66 -14.00 -20.83 -16.16
N LEU A 67 -12.92 -20.27 -15.61
CA LEU A 67 -12.13 -19.26 -16.29
C LEU A 67 -11.23 -19.83 -17.40
N GLY A 68 -10.98 -21.15 -17.40
CA GLY A 68 -10.06 -21.81 -18.34
C GLY A 68 -8.66 -21.18 -18.32
N ILE A 69 -8.11 -20.89 -19.51
CA ILE A 69 -6.78 -20.26 -19.66
C ILE A 69 -6.68 -18.87 -19.00
N ARG A 70 -7.80 -18.13 -18.90
CA ARG A 70 -7.81 -16.77 -18.33
C ARG A 70 -7.39 -16.74 -16.87
N ARG A 71 -7.52 -17.85 -16.14
CA ARG A 71 -7.08 -17.94 -14.74
C ARG A 71 -5.59 -17.62 -14.56
N LEU A 72 -4.75 -18.10 -15.48
CA LEU A 72 -3.31 -17.88 -15.43
C LEU A 72 -2.96 -16.43 -15.74
N TYR A 73 -3.68 -15.82 -16.70
CA TYR A 73 -3.51 -14.42 -17.04
C TYR A 73 -3.88 -13.51 -15.87
N ILE A 74 -5.03 -13.73 -15.23
CA ILE A 74 -5.45 -12.94 -14.06
C ILE A 74 -4.48 -13.16 -12.89
N ALA A 75 -4.08 -14.41 -12.62
CA ALA A 75 -3.12 -14.68 -11.57
C ALA A 75 -1.78 -13.97 -11.79
N GLY A 76 -1.27 -14.01 -13.02
CA GLY A 76 -0.02 -13.37 -13.40
C GLY A 76 -0.08 -11.83 -13.35
N THR A 77 -1.15 -11.23 -13.90
CA THR A 77 -1.29 -9.77 -13.90
C THR A 77 -1.54 -9.22 -12.49
N SER A 78 -2.36 -9.88 -11.67
CA SER A 78 -2.57 -9.49 -10.28
C SER A 78 -1.28 -9.56 -9.46
N LEU A 79 -0.48 -10.62 -9.62
CA LEU A 79 0.81 -10.75 -8.94
C LEU A 79 1.81 -9.68 -9.41
N THR A 80 1.86 -9.42 -10.72
CA THR A 80 2.72 -8.38 -11.29
C THR A 80 2.32 -6.99 -10.77
N ALA A 81 1.03 -6.68 -10.74
CA ALA A 81 0.53 -5.43 -10.18
C ALA A 81 0.89 -5.29 -8.69
N ALA A 82 0.75 -6.37 -7.91
CA ALA A 82 1.12 -6.39 -6.50
C ALA A 82 2.60 -6.05 -6.29
N LEU A 83 3.50 -6.65 -7.08
CA LEU A 83 4.94 -6.37 -7.03
C LEU A 83 5.28 -4.94 -7.43
N LEU A 84 4.65 -4.42 -8.49
CA LEU A 84 4.85 -3.05 -8.93
C LEU A 84 4.42 -2.06 -7.84
N ILE A 85 3.23 -2.25 -7.26
CA ILE A 85 2.74 -1.38 -6.17
C ILE A 85 3.68 -1.44 -4.97
N LEU A 86 4.19 -2.62 -4.61
CA LEU A 86 5.12 -2.77 -3.49
C LEU A 86 6.41 -1.96 -3.65
N ILE A 87 6.88 -1.77 -4.90
CA ILE A 87 8.08 -0.98 -5.22
C ILE A 87 7.74 0.50 -5.37
N LEU A 88 6.65 0.81 -6.08
CA LEU A 88 6.27 2.18 -6.42
C LEU A 88 5.74 2.95 -5.21
N ALA A 89 5.00 2.31 -4.30
CA ALA A 89 4.43 2.95 -3.12
C ALA A 89 5.48 3.58 -2.19
N PRO A 90 6.54 2.88 -1.73
CA PRO A 90 7.57 3.49 -0.89
C PRO A 90 8.38 4.55 -1.63
N ALA A 91 8.69 4.34 -2.91
CA ALA A 91 9.39 5.33 -3.74
C ALA A 91 8.57 6.63 -3.86
N GLY A 92 7.27 6.52 -4.13
CA GLY A 92 6.34 7.64 -4.20
C GLY A 92 6.21 8.38 -2.87
N ALA A 93 6.07 7.64 -1.77
CA ALA A 93 5.99 8.23 -0.43
C ALA A 93 7.25 9.01 -0.05
N HIS A 94 8.44 8.46 -0.35
CA HIS A 94 9.70 9.14 -0.11
C HIS A 94 9.84 10.40 -0.97
N ALA A 95 9.52 10.31 -2.27
CA ALA A 95 9.56 11.47 -3.17
C ALA A 95 8.60 12.58 -2.73
N LEU A 96 7.37 12.22 -2.34
CA LEU A 96 6.36 13.15 -1.81
C LEU A 96 6.83 13.80 -0.51
N ALA A 97 7.33 13.01 0.45
CA ALA A 97 7.83 13.52 1.72
C ALA A 97 8.99 14.49 1.53
N ARG A 98 9.95 14.16 0.63
CA ARG A 98 11.10 15.03 0.34
C ARG A 98 10.68 16.33 -0.34
N ALA A 99 9.76 16.26 -1.30
CA ALA A 99 9.24 17.44 -1.99
C ALA A 99 8.49 18.37 -1.02
N ALA A 100 7.61 17.80 -0.20
CA ALA A 100 6.86 18.50 0.84
C ALA A 100 7.77 19.17 1.89
N TYR A 101 8.81 18.48 2.34
CA TYR A 101 9.78 19.06 3.27
C TYR A 101 10.54 20.22 2.64
N LYS A 102 10.97 20.07 1.37
CA LYS A 102 11.72 21.10 0.64
C LYS A 102 10.88 22.33 0.30
N SER A 103 9.58 22.19 0.04
CA SER A 103 8.70 23.32 -0.29
C SER A 103 8.43 24.24 0.91
N ARG A 104 8.59 23.76 2.15
CA ARG A 104 8.29 24.49 3.40
C ARG A 104 6.84 24.98 3.54
N GLU A 105 5.93 24.57 2.64
CA GLU A 105 4.52 24.94 2.68
C GLU A 105 3.68 24.01 3.57
N VAL A 106 4.22 22.83 3.88
CA VAL A 106 3.52 21.86 4.72
C VAL A 106 3.59 22.27 6.18
N LEU A 107 2.42 22.33 6.82
CA LEU A 107 2.30 22.59 8.25
C LEU A 107 3.15 21.60 9.04
N LYS A 108 4.21 22.10 9.70
CA LYS A 108 5.03 21.31 10.61
C LYS A 108 4.18 20.90 11.80
N SER A 109 3.81 19.63 11.87
CA SER A 109 3.15 19.05 13.06
C SER A 109 4.14 18.33 13.97
N PHE A 110 5.45 18.52 13.76
CA PHE A 110 6.49 17.82 14.48
C PHE A 110 6.81 18.51 15.81
N VAL A 111 6.99 17.72 16.87
CA VAL A 111 7.49 18.22 18.17
C VAL A 111 9.01 18.43 18.11
N TYR A 112 9.72 17.61 17.34
CA TYR A 112 11.17 17.67 17.17
C TYR A 112 11.53 17.39 15.70
N ASP A 113 12.47 18.17 15.15
CA ASP A 113 12.86 18.13 13.74
C ASP A 113 14.40 18.08 13.63
N ALA A 114 14.96 16.87 13.73
CA ALA A 114 16.41 16.64 13.62
C ALA A 114 16.97 17.06 12.26
N LEU A 115 16.16 17.00 11.18
CA LEU A 115 16.60 17.39 9.84
C LEU A 115 16.86 18.89 9.75
N GLU A 116 16.05 19.71 10.43
CA GLU A 116 16.29 21.15 10.50
C GLU A 116 17.53 21.48 11.36
N GLU A 117 17.75 20.74 12.44
CA GLU A 117 18.95 20.90 13.28
C GLU A 117 20.23 20.57 12.52
N ASP A 118 20.27 19.45 11.79
CA ASP A 118 21.40 19.07 10.93
C ASP A 118 21.63 20.10 9.82
N GLU A 119 20.56 20.58 9.15
CA GLU A 119 20.69 21.65 8.15
C GLU A 119 21.23 22.96 8.72
N ARG A 120 20.91 23.29 9.99
CA ARG A 120 21.43 24.48 10.67
C ARG A 120 22.88 24.29 11.10
N GLY A 121 23.25 23.11 11.61
CA GLY A 121 24.61 22.77 12.00
C GLY A 121 25.58 22.77 10.81
N LEU A 122 25.12 22.41 9.62
CA LEU A 122 25.89 22.49 8.37
C LEU A 122 26.08 23.92 7.82
N ARG A 123 25.33 24.91 8.32
CA ARG A 123 25.40 26.31 7.87
C ARG A 123 26.24 27.22 8.78
N GLN A 124 26.69 26.71 9.93
CA GLN A 124 27.63 27.40 10.83
C GLN A 124 29.06 27.01 10.49
#